data_AF-E9HCL9-F1
#
_entry.id   AF-E9HCL9-F1
#
_cell.length_a   1.000
_cell.length_b   1.000
_cell.length_c   1.000
_cell.angle_alpha   90.00
_cell.angle_beta   90.00
_cell.angle_gamma   90.00
#
_symmetry.space_group_name_H-M   'P 1'
#
loop_
_entity.id
_entity.type
_entity.pdbx_description
1 polymer ?
#
loop_
_entity_poly.entity_id
_entity_poly.type
_entity_poly.pdbx_seq_one_letter_code
_entity_poly.pdbx_strand_id
1 'polypeptide(L)'
;MARGRKSKAATASQNDNTVASRLRSRTVPANGEDESTPPADPTQQVKNISRVPQPEAIERDATRKQIQMTCSYIEKLIKERGSRRACLGLLNKLDDMLATVERLNLLVVDPSDADEFAKQAQIQIDLFTLIESKKEDVDAYVTLRADDESSVGSCMQSIKGVPLATRPSAPDNEKSKKLLAEAQKRAAEAQQEAAQLQKRLEERIFHSESSNDALPKPHSWT
;
A
#
# COMPACT_ATOMS: atom_id res chain seq x y z
N MET A 1 11.80 69.07 27.12
CA MET A 1 11.64 68.38 28.43
C MET A 1 12.31 67.01 28.36
N ALA A 2 12.92 66.60 29.46
CA ALA A 2 13.95 65.57 29.55
C ALA A 2 13.44 64.12 29.49
N ARG A 3 14.35 63.24 29.03
CA ARG A 3 14.23 61.78 28.94
C ARG A 3 14.24 61.12 30.32
N GLY A 4 13.38 60.13 30.52
CA GLY A 4 13.46 59.17 31.62
C GLY A 4 13.61 57.74 31.09
N ARG A 5 14.86 57.29 30.98
CA ARG A 5 15.25 55.88 30.80
C ARG A 5 14.99 55.11 32.09
N LYS A 6 14.50 53.86 32.00
CA LYS A 6 15.06 52.74 32.77
C LYS A 6 15.17 51.51 31.89
N SER A 7 16.38 50.97 31.90
CA SER A 7 16.86 49.80 31.18
C SER A 7 16.80 48.57 32.09
N LYS A 8 16.63 47.38 31.51
CA LYS A 8 17.24 46.13 31.98
C LYS A 8 17.34 45.19 30.76
N ALA A 9 18.50 45.20 30.10
CA ALA A 9 19.49 44.10 30.10
C ALA A 9 18.86 42.77 29.64
N ALA A 10 19.05 42.35 28.38
CA ALA A 10 20.19 41.54 27.89
C ALA A 10 20.44 40.33 28.83
N THR A 11 20.28 39.09 28.37
CA THR A 11 21.18 38.47 27.39
C THR A 11 20.51 37.30 26.65
N ALA A 12 20.85 37.19 25.37
CA ALA A 12 20.77 36.00 24.55
C ALA A 12 21.73 34.89 25.04
N SER A 13 21.47 33.65 24.63
CA SER A 13 22.43 32.57 24.28
C SER A 13 21.69 31.25 24.49
N GLN A 14 21.22 30.58 23.45
CA GLN A 14 22.00 29.62 22.65
C GLN A 14 22.67 28.54 23.52
N ASN A 15 22.14 27.32 23.40
CA ASN A 15 22.84 26.05 23.60
C ASN A 15 21.98 24.97 22.91
N ASP A 16 22.22 24.68 21.64
CA ASP A 16 23.21 23.71 21.14
C ASP A 16 22.91 22.26 21.58
N ASN A 17 22.47 21.48 20.59
CA ASN A 17 22.52 20.03 20.59
C ASN A 17 23.91 19.53 20.99
N THR A 18 24.01 18.55 21.89
CA THR A 18 25.17 17.64 21.90
C THR A 18 24.79 16.27 22.46
N VAL A 19 24.83 15.30 21.55
CA VAL A 19 25.04 13.87 21.81
C VAL A 19 26.50 13.68 22.25
N ALA A 20 26.74 13.12 23.44
CA ALA A 20 27.95 12.37 23.80
C ALA A 20 27.73 11.72 25.19
N SER A 21 27.67 10.39 25.31
CA SER A 21 28.79 9.45 25.32
C SER A 21 29.40 9.24 26.71
N ARG A 22 29.19 8.01 27.22
CA ARG A 22 30.08 7.19 28.08
C ARG A 22 30.55 7.75 29.43
N LEU A 23 30.30 7.03 30.53
CA LEU A 23 31.33 6.27 31.26
C LEU A 23 30.78 5.53 32.50
N ARG A 24 31.03 4.21 32.52
CA ARG A 24 31.49 3.39 33.66
C ARG A 24 30.78 3.55 35.01
N SER A 25 29.93 2.57 35.33
CA SER A 25 29.92 1.98 36.69
C SER A 25 30.61 0.63 36.62
N ARG A 26 31.93 0.68 36.81
CA ARG A 26 32.77 -0.47 37.13
C ARG A 26 32.82 -0.52 38.66
N THR A 27 32.17 -1.51 39.26
CA THR A 27 32.45 -1.90 40.66
C THR A 27 33.12 -3.28 40.64
N VAL A 28 34.11 -3.37 41.52
CA VAL A 28 35.24 -4.30 41.62
C VAL A 28 34.80 -5.66 42.22
N PRO A 29 35.56 -6.76 42.00
CA PRO A 29 35.11 -8.12 42.26
C PRO A 29 35.30 -8.52 43.73
N ALA A 30 34.51 -9.49 44.18
CA ALA A 30 34.79 -10.28 45.38
C ALA A 30 34.91 -11.74 44.96
N ASN A 31 36.08 -12.32 45.21
CA ASN A 31 36.35 -13.76 45.11
C ASN A 31 35.38 -14.55 45.97
N GLY A 32 34.91 -15.68 45.45
CA GLY A 32 34.10 -16.67 46.16
C GLY A 32 33.77 -17.84 45.24
N GLU A 33 34.79 -18.67 45.01
CA GLU A 33 34.74 -20.14 44.91
C GLU A 33 33.60 -20.83 44.13
N ASP A 34 33.99 -21.38 42.98
CA ASP A 34 33.65 -22.72 42.45
C ASP A 34 32.18 -23.16 42.41
N GLU A 35 31.49 -22.94 41.28
CA GLU A 35 30.44 -23.86 40.84
C GLU A 35 30.31 -23.88 39.30
N SER A 36 30.23 -25.10 38.75
CA SER A 36 30.25 -25.42 37.32
C SER A 36 29.29 -24.56 36.49
N THR A 37 29.84 -23.81 35.54
CA THR A 37 29.06 -23.15 34.48
C THR A 37 28.67 -24.19 33.43
N PRO A 38 27.37 -24.46 33.16
CA PRO A 38 27.01 -25.21 31.96
C PRO A 38 27.32 -24.35 30.73
N PRO A 39 27.71 -24.95 29.58
CA PRO A 39 28.08 -24.17 28.41
C PRO A 39 26.87 -23.35 27.96
N ALA A 40 27.08 -22.04 27.83
CA ALA A 40 26.10 -21.12 27.26
C ALA A 40 25.70 -21.63 25.87
N ASP A 41 24.43 -21.98 25.75
CA ASP A 41 23.79 -22.37 24.51
C ASP A 41 23.98 -21.23 23.48
N PRO A 42 24.67 -21.46 22.33
CA PRO A 42 24.92 -20.42 21.33
C PRO A 42 23.63 -19.95 20.63
N THR A 43 22.49 -20.56 20.92
CA THR A 43 21.23 -20.33 20.22
C THR A 43 20.49 -19.03 20.62
N GLN A 44 21.02 -18.24 21.56
CA GLN A 44 20.40 -16.96 21.98
C GLN A 44 21.05 -15.68 21.41
N GLN A 45 21.97 -15.80 20.45
CA GLN A 45 22.43 -14.61 19.75
C GLN A 45 21.50 -14.28 18.58
N VAL A 46 21.04 -13.02 18.58
CA VAL A 46 20.44 -12.29 17.45
C VAL A 46 18.92 -12.44 17.26
N LYS A 47 18.11 -11.97 18.22
CA LYS A 47 16.73 -11.52 17.93
C LYS A 47 16.49 -10.02 18.11
N ASN A 48 17.52 -9.24 18.40
CA ASN A 48 17.46 -7.78 18.43
C ASN A 48 18.34 -7.18 17.33
N ILE A 49 18.09 -7.58 16.08
CA ILE A 49 18.45 -6.70 14.97
C ILE A 49 17.36 -5.63 14.99
N SER A 50 17.71 -4.41 15.42
CA SER A 50 16.92 -3.23 15.09
C SER A 50 16.91 -3.13 13.56
N ARG A 51 15.91 -3.77 12.95
CA ARG A 51 15.75 -3.81 11.50
C ARG A 51 15.27 -2.42 11.11
N VAL A 52 16.14 -1.66 10.46
CA VAL A 52 15.73 -0.45 9.77
C VAL A 52 14.54 -0.84 8.87
N PRO A 53 13.39 -0.15 8.96
CA PRO A 53 12.23 -0.51 8.16
C PRO A 53 12.59 -0.49 6.68
N GLN A 54 12.23 -1.55 5.96
CA GLN A 54 12.38 -1.61 4.51
C GLN A 54 11.64 -0.41 3.87
N PRO A 55 12.18 0.26 2.85
CA PRO A 55 11.52 1.38 2.19
C PRO A 55 10.08 1.07 1.76
N GLU A 56 9.85 -0.15 1.27
CA GLU A 56 8.55 -0.64 0.83
C GLU A 56 7.56 -0.77 1.99
N ALA A 57 8.03 -1.11 3.20
CA ALA A 57 7.20 -1.17 4.39
C ALA A 57 6.76 0.24 4.83
N ILE A 58 7.66 1.21 4.73
CA ILE A 58 7.37 2.62 5.02
C ILE A 58 6.35 3.15 4.01
N GLU A 59 6.57 2.90 2.72
CA GLU A 59 5.65 3.30 1.65
C GLU A 59 4.27 2.68 1.87
N ARG A 60 4.22 1.37 2.16
CA ARG A 60 2.96 0.66 2.42
C ARG A 60 2.18 1.33 3.54
N ASP A 61 2.84 1.56 4.67
CA ASP A 61 2.18 2.12 5.85
C ASP A 61 1.78 3.58 5.62
N ALA A 62 2.52 4.33 4.79
CA ALA A 62 2.12 5.67 4.34
C ALA A 62 0.89 5.63 3.43
N THR A 63 0.84 4.71 2.45
CA THR A 63 -0.32 4.55 1.56
C THR A 63 -1.57 4.13 2.35
N ARG A 64 -1.43 3.24 3.33
CA ARG A 64 -2.55 2.86 4.24
C ARG A 64 -3.11 4.05 5.00
N LYS A 65 -2.24 4.90 5.55
CA LYS A 65 -2.64 6.15 6.19
C LYS A 65 -3.34 7.08 5.20
N GLN A 66 -2.85 7.16 3.97
CA GLN A 66 -3.45 7.98 2.93
C GLN A 66 -4.87 7.49 2.54
N ILE A 67 -5.08 6.17 2.49
CA ILE A 67 -6.41 5.57 2.33
C ILE A 67 -7.35 6.04 3.46
N GLN A 68 -6.94 5.86 4.72
CA GLN A 68 -7.75 6.27 5.88
C GLN A 68 -8.10 7.77 5.86
N MET A 69 -7.12 8.63 5.56
CA MET A 69 -7.32 10.07 5.43
C MET A 69 -8.27 10.42 4.28
N THR A 70 -8.16 9.72 3.16
CA THR A 70 -9.04 9.92 2.00
C THR A 70 -10.47 9.52 2.32
N CYS A 71 -10.68 8.38 2.98
CA CYS A 71 -12.01 7.95 3.44
C CYS A 71 -12.64 8.95 4.41
N SER A 72 -11.85 9.47 5.37
CA SER A 72 -12.30 10.53 6.29
C SER A 72 -12.67 11.81 5.55
N TYR A 73 -11.90 12.19 4.52
CA TYR A 73 -12.18 13.38 3.72
C TYR A 73 -13.45 13.22 2.87
N ILE A 74 -13.71 12.04 2.31
CA ILE A 74 -14.97 11.73 1.64
C ILE A 74 -16.15 11.90 2.60
N GLU A 75 -16.06 11.34 3.80
CA GLU A 75 -17.11 11.47 4.81
C GLU A 75 -17.37 12.93 5.17
N LYS A 76 -16.31 13.72 5.32
CA LYS A 76 -16.42 15.16 5.55
C LYS A 76 -17.12 15.88 4.39
N LEU A 77 -16.74 15.59 3.15
CA LEU A 77 -17.38 16.15 1.97
C LEU A 77 -18.87 15.82 1.91
N ILE A 78 -19.25 14.58 2.22
CA ILE A 78 -20.66 14.17 2.28
C ILE A 78 -21.40 14.97 3.35
N LYS A 79 -20.87 15.02 4.58
CA LYS A 79 -21.46 15.74 5.72
C LYS A 79 -21.65 17.23 5.45
N GLU A 80 -20.68 17.87 4.79
CA GLU A 80 -20.70 19.30 4.46
C GLU A 80 -21.47 19.61 3.16
N ARG A 81 -22.13 18.61 2.56
CA ARG A 81 -22.80 18.72 1.26
C ARG A 81 -21.89 19.25 0.13
N GLY A 82 -20.62 18.83 0.14
CA GLY A 82 -19.59 19.20 -0.82
C GLY A 82 -19.80 18.68 -2.25
N SER A 83 -18.74 18.71 -3.06
CA SER A 83 -18.83 18.36 -4.49
C SER A 83 -18.96 16.84 -4.70
N ARG A 84 -20.04 16.41 -5.37
CA ARG A 84 -20.25 15.01 -5.82
C ARG A 84 -19.08 14.51 -6.67
N ARG A 85 -18.60 15.34 -7.60
CA ARG A 85 -17.47 15.00 -8.48
C ARG A 85 -16.18 14.80 -7.68
N ALA A 86 -15.97 15.58 -6.61
CA ALA A 86 -14.82 15.40 -5.75
C ALA A 86 -14.90 14.06 -4.99
N CYS A 87 -16.06 13.69 -4.45
CA CYS A 87 -16.24 12.38 -3.80
C CYS A 87 -15.93 11.22 -4.75
N LEU A 88 -16.51 11.23 -5.96
CA LEU A 88 -16.25 10.20 -6.99
C LEU A 88 -14.77 10.17 -7.41
N GLY A 89 -14.15 11.33 -7.59
CA GLY A 89 -12.73 11.42 -7.95
C GLY A 89 -11.79 10.93 -6.85
N LEU A 90 -12.20 10.99 -5.58
CA LEU A 90 -11.45 10.41 -4.47
C LEU A 90 -11.67 8.90 -4.35
N LEU A 91 -12.89 8.40 -4.58
CA LEU A 91 -13.16 6.96 -4.65
C LEU A 91 -12.29 6.26 -5.69
N ASN A 92 -12.20 6.80 -6.91
CA ASN A 92 -11.37 6.20 -7.96
C ASN A 92 -9.90 6.09 -7.54
N LYS A 93 -9.40 7.00 -6.70
CA LYS A 93 -8.02 6.94 -6.19
C LYS A 93 -7.85 5.91 -5.07
N LEU A 94 -8.89 5.59 -4.33
CA LEU A 94 -8.83 4.60 -3.24
C LEU A 94 -8.51 3.21 -3.80
N ASP A 95 -9.11 2.83 -4.93
CA ASP A 95 -8.85 1.54 -5.59
C ASP A 95 -7.37 1.43 -6.03
N ASP A 96 -6.83 2.48 -6.66
CA ASP A 96 -5.40 2.54 -7.05
C ASP A 96 -4.45 2.43 -5.84
N MET A 97 -4.79 3.09 -4.74
CA MET A 97 -4.01 3.01 -3.50
C MET A 97 -4.10 1.63 -2.85
N LEU A 98 -5.26 0.98 -2.89
CA LEU A 98 -5.44 -0.36 -2.35
C LEU A 98 -4.60 -1.39 -3.12
N ALA A 99 -4.61 -1.32 -4.45
CA ALA A 99 -3.76 -2.13 -5.31
C ALA A 99 -2.25 -1.88 -5.02
N THR A 100 -1.88 -0.63 -4.74
CA THR A 100 -0.51 -0.28 -4.34
C THR A 100 -0.13 -0.94 -3.01
N VAL A 101 -1.03 -0.92 -2.01
CA VAL A 101 -0.80 -1.59 -0.71
C VAL A 101 -0.65 -3.10 -0.89
N GLU A 102 -1.49 -3.73 -1.72
CA GLU A 102 -1.41 -5.16 -2.01
C GLU A 102 -0.06 -5.52 -2.63
N ARG A 103 0.36 -4.79 -3.66
CA ARG A 103 1.67 -4.96 -4.29
C ARG A 103 2.81 -4.82 -3.29
N LEU A 104 2.76 -3.83 -2.40
CA LEU A 104 3.80 -3.62 -1.38
C LEU A 104 3.78 -4.71 -0.30
N ASN A 105 2.61 -5.23 0.06
CA ASN A 105 2.50 -6.37 0.97
C ASN A 105 3.23 -7.60 0.39
N LEU A 106 3.07 -7.89 -0.91
CA LEU A 106 3.77 -9.00 -1.57
C LEU A 106 5.31 -8.85 -1.57
N LEU A 107 5.83 -7.63 -1.44
CA LEU A 107 7.27 -7.37 -1.41
C LEU A 107 7.87 -7.46 0.00
N VAL A 108 7.08 -7.16 1.02
CA VAL A 108 7.56 -6.94 2.39
C VAL A 108 7.24 -8.12 3.31
N VAL A 109 6.11 -8.81 3.05
CA VAL A 109 5.58 -9.85 3.93
C VAL A 109 6.14 -11.20 3.51
N ASP A 110 6.92 -11.83 4.39
CA ASP A 110 7.39 -13.20 4.18
C ASP A 110 6.22 -14.18 4.39
N PRO A 111 5.82 -14.97 3.38
CA PRO A 111 4.72 -15.93 3.53
C PRO A 111 5.06 -17.08 4.52
N SER A 112 6.33 -17.25 4.87
CA SER A 112 6.79 -18.24 5.86
C SER A 112 6.49 -17.81 7.30
N ASP A 113 6.36 -16.50 7.53
CA ASP A 113 5.94 -15.93 8.81
C ASP A 113 4.42 -15.84 8.86
N ALA A 114 3.79 -16.93 9.33
CA ALA A 114 2.34 -17.07 9.33
C ALA A 114 1.62 -16.00 10.17
N ASP A 115 2.23 -15.55 11.27
CA ASP A 115 1.63 -14.55 12.17
C ASP A 115 1.64 -13.16 11.53
N GLU A 116 2.77 -12.74 10.97
CA GLU A 116 2.86 -11.47 10.25
C GLU A 116 2.01 -11.50 8.97
N PHE A 117 2.01 -12.62 8.24
CA PHE A 117 1.14 -12.78 7.06
C PHE A 117 -0.34 -12.63 7.41
N ALA A 118 -0.83 -13.35 8.43
CA ALA A 118 -2.22 -13.27 8.86
C ALA A 118 -2.60 -11.85 9.30
N LYS A 119 -1.72 -11.17 10.04
CA LYS A 119 -1.93 -9.79 10.47
C LYS A 119 -2.02 -8.84 9.28
N GLN A 120 -1.15 -8.99 8.29
CA GLN A 120 -1.14 -8.13 7.10
C GLN A 120 -2.34 -8.39 6.18
N ALA A 121 -2.82 -9.64 6.12
CA ALA A 121 -4.07 -10.00 5.45
C ALA A 121 -5.28 -9.36 6.13
N GLN A 122 -5.36 -9.40 7.48
CA GLN A 122 -6.45 -8.76 8.20
C GLN A 122 -6.49 -7.25 7.96
N ILE A 123 -5.34 -6.57 7.99
CA ILE A 123 -5.27 -5.13 7.70
C ILE A 123 -5.77 -4.84 6.27
N GLN A 124 -5.44 -5.69 5.30
CA GLN A 124 -5.92 -5.54 3.92
C GLN A 124 -7.45 -5.68 3.83
N ILE A 125 -8.03 -6.66 4.53
CA ILE A 125 -9.48 -6.87 4.60
C ILE A 125 -10.18 -5.67 5.25
N ASP A 126 -9.61 -5.12 6.32
CA ASP A 126 -10.17 -3.96 7.02
C ASP A 126 -10.18 -2.72 6.10
N LEU A 127 -9.10 -2.51 5.34
CA LEU A 127 -9.01 -1.42 4.36
C LEU A 127 -10.00 -1.59 3.22
N PHE A 128 -10.14 -2.81 2.69
CA PHE A 128 -11.13 -3.11 1.65
C PHE A 128 -12.55 -2.84 2.15
N THR A 129 -12.90 -3.34 3.34
CA THR A 129 -14.22 -3.14 3.95
C THR A 129 -14.52 -1.65 4.16
N LEU A 130 -13.52 -0.88 4.62
CA LEU A 130 -13.66 0.57 4.77
C LEU A 130 -13.92 1.27 3.44
N ILE A 131 -13.20 0.88 2.38
CA ILE A 131 -13.38 1.47 1.04
C ILE A 131 -14.77 1.14 0.48
N GLU A 132 -15.21 -0.11 0.58
CA GLU A 132 -16.54 -0.53 0.11
C GLU A 132 -17.66 0.22 0.85
N SER A 133 -17.56 0.37 2.18
CA SER A 133 -18.51 1.19 2.93
C SER A 133 -18.54 2.65 2.44
N LYS A 134 -17.38 3.23 2.05
CA LYS A 134 -17.36 4.58 1.48
C LYS A 134 -17.90 4.65 0.05
N LYS A 135 -17.82 3.58 -0.73
CA LYS A 135 -18.48 3.51 -2.05
C LYS A 135 -20.00 3.60 -1.87
N GLU A 136 -20.55 2.82 -0.93
CA GLU A 136 -21.98 2.87 -0.59
C GLU A 136 -22.43 4.26 -0.11
N ASP A 137 -21.68 4.87 0.82
CA ASP A 137 -21.95 6.23 1.32
C ASP A 137 -22.01 7.26 0.18
N VAL A 138 -21.05 7.21 -0.75
CA VAL A 138 -20.98 8.16 -1.88
C VAL A 138 -22.06 7.89 -2.89
N ASP A 139 -22.38 6.63 -3.20
CA ASP A 139 -23.43 6.27 -4.14
C ASP A 139 -24.80 6.77 -3.65
N ALA A 140 -25.11 6.53 -2.38
CA ALA A 140 -26.30 7.06 -1.74
C ALA A 140 -26.32 8.60 -1.78
N TYR A 141 -25.19 9.24 -1.49
CA TYR A 141 -25.07 10.70 -1.53
C TYR A 141 -25.26 11.30 -2.93
N VAL A 142 -24.70 10.66 -3.96
CA VAL A 142 -24.82 11.11 -5.36
C VAL A 142 -26.25 10.94 -5.84
N THR A 143 -26.88 9.80 -5.52
CA THR A 143 -28.26 9.46 -5.89
C THR A 143 -29.27 10.39 -5.22
N LEU A 144 -29.12 10.66 -3.92
CA LEU A 144 -30.00 11.58 -3.19
C LEU A 144 -29.99 13.00 -3.77
N ARG A 145 -28.88 13.39 -4.38
CA ARG A 145 -28.67 14.72 -4.95
C ARG A 145 -28.81 14.72 -6.48
N ALA A 146 -29.30 13.65 -7.10
CA ALA A 146 -29.37 13.49 -8.56
C ALA A 146 -29.98 14.72 -9.24
N ASP A 147 -31.04 15.27 -8.65
CA ASP A 147 -31.81 16.42 -9.16
C ASP A 147 -31.20 17.79 -8.80
N ASP A 148 -30.17 17.84 -7.94
CA ASP A 148 -29.45 19.09 -7.69
C ASP A 148 -28.74 19.48 -8.98
N GLU A 149 -29.05 20.67 -9.50
CA GLU A 149 -28.35 21.21 -10.67
C GLU A 149 -26.85 21.11 -10.45
N SER A 150 -26.14 20.59 -11.46
CA SER A 150 -24.70 20.34 -11.42
C SER A 150 -23.98 21.63 -11.03
N SER A 151 -23.69 21.79 -9.74
CA SER A 151 -23.04 22.99 -9.24
C SER A 151 -21.61 23.01 -9.78
N VAL A 152 -21.42 23.72 -10.88
CA VAL A 152 -20.13 24.13 -11.46
C VAL A 152 -19.51 25.26 -10.60
N GLY A 153 -19.85 25.32 -9.30
CA GLY A 153 -19.52 26.42 -8.41
C GLY A 153 -18.31 26.14 -7.53
N SER A 154 -17.18 26.71 -7.93
CA SER A 154 -16.10 27.18 -7.04
C SER A 154 -15.27 26.13 -6.29
N CYS A 155 -14.20 25.67 -6.95
CA CYS A 155 -12.99 25.21 -6.25
C CYS A 155 -11.86 26.21 -6.52
N MET A 156 -11.89 27.33 -5.79
CA MET A 156 -10.70 28.17 -5.54
C MET A 156 -10.35 28.06 -4.07
N GLN A 157 -10.03 26.85 -3.60
CA GLN A 157 -9.29 26.70 -2.35
C GLN A 157 -7.83 26.45 -2.70
N SER A 158 -7.07 27.53 -2.53
CA SER A 158 -5.62 27.62 -2.65
C SER A 158 -4.97 26.61 -1.71
N ILE A 159 -4.64 25.43 -2.23
CA ILE A 159 -3.63 24.58 -1.62
C ILE A 159 -2.30 25.29 -1.90
N LYS A 160 -1.64 25.80 -0.86
CA LYS A 160 -0.27 26.31 -0.94
C LYS A 160 0.61 25.22 -1.54
N GLY A 161 0.87 25.35 -2.84
CA GLY A 161 1.72 24.46 -3.60
C GLY A 161 3.15 24.59 -3.10
N VAL A 162 3.70 23.47 -2.63
CA VAL A 162 5.12 23.18 -2.72
C VAL A 162 5.53 23.39 -4.19
N PRO A 163 6.66 24.06 -4.49
CA PRO A 163 7.02 24.38 -5.87
C PRO A 163 7.12 23.09 -6.70
N LEU A 164 6.23 23.02 -7.68
CA LEU A 164 6.15 21.99 -8.69
C LEU A 164 7.42 22.08 -9.53
N ALA A 165 8.35 21.14 -9.33
CA ALA A 165 9.43 20.92 -10.25
C ALA A 165 8.84 20.75 -11.66
N THR A 166 9.36 21.53 -12.59
CA THR A 166 8.97 21.63 -14.00
C THR A 166 8.62 20.27 -14.59
N ARG A 167 7.32 20.06 -14.84
CA ARG A 167 6.82 18.93 -15.61
C ARG A 167 7.25 19.13 -17.08
N PRO A 168 7.97 18.21 -17.71
CA PRO A 168 8.24 18.33 -19.13
C PRO A 168 6.92 18.22 -19.90
N SER A 169 6.80 19.05 -20.94
CA SER A 169 5.67 19.11 -21.86
C SER A 169 5.30 17.72 -22.40
N ALA A 170 4.02 17.53 -22.71
CA ALA A 170 3.42 16.28 -23.16
C ALA A 170 4.28 15.52 -24.20
N PRO A 171 4.40 14.17 -24.10
CA PRO A 171 5.10 13.42 -25.12
C PRO A 171 4.25 13.36 -26.39
N ASP A 172 4.91 13.57 -27.53
CA ASP A 172 4.40 13.43 -28.91
C ASP A 172 3.19 12.49 -29.05
N ASN A 173 2.03 13.09 -29.36
CA ASN A 173 0.74 12.43 -29.65
C ASN A 173 0.88 11.30 -30.70
N GLU A 174 1.83 11.42 -31.64
CA GLU A 174 2.16 10.41 -32.66
C GLU A 174 2.75 9.11 -32.09
N LYS A 175 3.61 9.18 -31.07
CA LYS A 175 4.27 7.98 -30.50
C LYS A 175 3.29 7.18 -29.65
N SER A 176 2.41 7.88 -28.92
CA SER A 176 1.35 7.25 -28.11
C SER A 176 0.37 6.47 -28.98
N LYS A 177 -0.04 7.03 -30.13
CA LYS A 177 -0.92 6.34 -31.09
C LYS A 177 -0.29 5.07 -31.68
N LYS A 178 1.00 5.10 -32.00
CA LYS A 178 1.73 3.92 -32.50
C LYS A 178 1.84 2.82 -31.45
N LEU A 179 2.15 3.18 -30.20
CA LEU A 179 2.20 2.22 -29.10
C LEU A 179 0.84 1.59 -28.80
N LEU A 180 -0.24 2.36 -28.91
CA LEU A 180 -1.60 1.86 -28.71
C LEU A 180 -2.02 0.88 -29.83
N ALA A 181 -1.68 1.17 -31.08
CA ALA A 181 -1.91 0.26 -32.20
C ALA A 181 -1.10 -1.05 -32.07
N GLU A 182 0.14 -0.97 -31.60
CA GLU A 182 0.98 -2.16 -31.36
C GLU A 182 0.46 -3.00 -30.18
N ALA A 183 0.00 -2.36 -29.10
CA ALA A 183 -0.60 -3.05 -27.97
C ALA A 183 -1.91 -3.76 -28.36
N GLN A 184 -2.76 -3.12 -29.17
CA GLN A 184 -3.98 -3.73 -29.69
C GLN A 184 -3.67 -4.94 -30.58
N LYS A 185 -2.64 -4.85 -31.43
CA LYS A 185 -2.20 -5.98 -32.25
C LYS A 185 -1.73 -7.16 -31.41
N ARG A 186 -0.90 -6.93 -30.39
CA ARG A 186 -0.45 -8.00 -29.48
C ARG A 186 -1.60 -8.62 -28.69
N ALA A 187 -2.58 -7.83 -28.28
CA ALA A 187 -3.76 -8.35 -27.59
C ALA A 187 -4.58 -9.28 -28.49
N ALA A 188 -4.76 -8.92 -29.77
CA ALA A 188 -5.45 -9.77 -30.74
C ALA A 188 -4.69 -11.09 -31.02
N GLU A 189 -3.36 -11.02 -31.16
CA GLU A 189 -2.52 -12.21 -31.33
C GLU A 189 -2.58 -13.15 -30.12
N ALA A 190 -2.52 -12.60 -28.90
CA ALA A 190 -2.64 -13.38 -27.67
C ALA A 190 -4.02 -14.06 -27.53
N GLN A 191 -5.09 -13.37 -27.93
CA GLN A 191 -6.44 -13.96 -27.95
C GLN A 191 -6.55 -15.11 -28.96
N GLN A 192 -5.93 -14.98 -30.13
CA GLN A 192 -5.92 -16.03 -31.13
C GLN A 192 -5.11 -17.26 -30.67
N GLU A 193 -3.98 -17.04 -30.00
CA GLU A 193 -3.18 -18.11 -29.40
C GLU A 193 -3.94 -18.85 -28.29
N ALA A 194 -4.62 -18.11 -27.41
CA ALA A 194 -5.46 -18.69 -26.37
C ALA A 194 -6.60 -19.56 -26.95
N ALA A 195 -7.25 -19.10 -28.02
CA ALA A 195 -8.29 -19.88 -28.70
C ALA A 195 -7.73 -21.16 -29.37
N GLN A 196 -6.54 -21.11 -29.96
CA GLN A 196 -5.89 -22.31 -30.50
C GLN A 196 -5.50 -23.31 -29.41
N LEU A 197 -5.02 -22.84 -28.26
CA LEU A 197 -4.71 -23.68 -27.11
C LEU A 197 -5.97 -24.34 -26.54
N GLN A 198 -7.08 -23.60 -26.43
CA GLN A 198 -8.37 -24.17 -26.03
C GLN A 198 -8.81 -25.29 -26.98
N LYS A 199 -8.79 -25.03 -28.30
CA LYS A 199 -9.14 -26.05 -29.29
C LYS A 199 -8.25 -27.30 -29.20
N ARG A 200 -6.93 -27.13 -29.02
CA ARG A 200 -6.00 -28.27 -28.83
C ARG A 200 -6.26 -29.04 -27.54
N LEU A 201 -6.70 -28.37 -26.49
CA LEU A 201 -7.09 -29.03 -25.24
C LEU A 201 -8.38 -29.82 -25.44
N GLU A 202 -9.38 -29.27 -26.10
CA GLU A 202 -10.63 -29.96 -26.46
C GLU A 202 -10.36 -31.18 -27.35
N GLU A 203 -9.50 -31.06 -28.37
CA GLU A 203 -9.10 -32.19 -29.22
C GLU A 203 -8.38 -33.28 -28.41
N ARG A 204 -7.49 -32.93 -27.46
CA ARG A 204 -6.84 -33.91 -26.58
C ARG A 204 -7.83 -34.59 -25.64
N ILE A 205 -8.77 -33.84 -25.08
CA ILE A 205 -9.82 -34.39 -24.21
C ILE A 205 -10.66 -35.39 -25.01
N PHE A 206 -11.10 -35.01 -26.22
CA PHE A 206 -11.84 -35.90 -27.11
C PHE A 206 -11.06 -37.17 -27.48
N HIS A 207 -9.77 -37.06 -27.79
CA HIS A 207 -8.93 -38.24 -28.07
C HIS A 207 -8.68 -39.10 -26.81
N SER A 208 -8.65 -38.51 -25.62
CA SER A 208 -8.51 -39.24 -24.36
C SER A 208 -9.79 -39.96 -23.94
N GLU A 209 -10.96 -39.39 -24.23
CA GLU A 209 -12.25 -40.05 -24.05
C GLU A 209 -12.43 -41.19 -25.05
N SER A 210 -12.08 -40.98 -26.32
CA SER A 210 -12.11 -42.04 -27.34
C SER A 210 -11.12 -43.19 -27.08
N SER A 211 -10.08 -42.97 -26.27
CA SER A 211 -9.10 -44.01 -25.91
C SER A 211 -9.47 -44.81 -24.66
N ASN A 212 -10.41 -44.31 -23.83
CA ASN A 212 -10.88 -45.01 -22.63
C ASN A 212 -12.02 -46.02 -22.91
N ASP A 213 -12.67 -45.95 -24.07
CA ASP A 213 -13.69 -46.93 -24.49
C ASP A 213 -13.10 -48.22 -25.09
N ALA A 214 -11.76 -48.35 -25.17
CA ALA A 214 -11.06 -49.50 -25.75
C ALA A 214 -10.42 -50.45 -24.70
N LEU A 215 -10.98 -50.54 -23.49
CA LEU A 215 -10.56 -51.54 -22.49
C LEU A 215 -11.40 -52.83 -22.60
N PRO A 216 -10.79 -54.01 -22.89
CA PRO A 216 -11.53 -55.27 -22.93
C PRO A 216 -12.01 -55.65 -21.52
N LYS A 217 -13.30 -56.00 -21.42
CA LYS A 217 -13.95 -56.46 -20.18
C LYS A 217 -13.17 -57.64 -19.56
N PRO A 218 -12.90 -57.64 -18.24
CA PRO A 218 -12.24 -58.77 -17.61
C PRO A 218 -13.18 -59.99 -17.58
N HIS A 219 -12.70 -61.13 -18.09
CA HIS A 219 -13.33 -62.43 -17.92
C HIS A 219 -13.34 -62.83 -16.43
N SER A 220 -14.54 -62.91 -15.86
CA SER A 220 -14.77 -63.55 -14.57
C SER A 220 -14.66 -65.07 -14.72
N TRP A 221 -13.68 -65.68 -14.05
CA TRP A 221 -13.66 -67.13 -13.81
C TRP A 221 -14.15 -67.39 -12.39
N THR A 222 -15.31 -68.03 -12.28
CA THR A 222 -15.73 -68.87 -11.15
C THR A 222 -16.52 -70.03 -11.71
#